data_AF-A0A453RV51-F1
#
_entry.id   AF-A0A453RV51-F1
#
_cell.length_a   1.000
_cell.length_b   1.000
_cell.length_c   1.000
_cell.angle_alpha   90.00
_cell.angle_beta   90.00
_cell.angle_gamma   90.00
#
_symmetry.space_group_name_H-M   'P 1'
#
loop_
_entity.id
_entity.type
_entity.pdbx_description
1 polymer ?
#
loop_
_entity_poly.entity_id
_entity_poly.type
_entity_poly.pdbx_seq_one_letter_code
_entity_poly.pdbx_strand_id
1 'polypeptide(L)' 'MAYDMLDAINNGKDSWKVKVRVISLWDVVNLNNNELISLDMTLLDEQGTMIHAKVMKHMVNNFRPLIQEGLVYMMENFKY' A
#
# COMPACT_ATOMS: atom_id res chain seq x y z
N MET A 1 16.08 9.67 9.35
CA MET A 1 15.73 9.68 7.91
C MET A 1 14.37 10.34 7.78
N ALA A 2 14.21 11.31 6.89
CA ALA A 2 12.94 11.99 6.68
C ALA A 2 11.99 11.10 5.84
N TYR A 3 10.69 11.17 6.14
CA TYR A 3 9.61 10.55 5.38
C TYR A 3 8.48 11.56 5.19
N ASP A 4 7.71 11.35 4.14
CA ASP A 4 6.55 12.17 3.76
C ASP A 4 5.29 11.67 4.49
N MET A 5 4.32 12.57 4.62
CA MET A 5 2.98 12.29 5.16
C MET A 5 2.04 11.88 4.03
N LEU A 6 1.00 11.10 4.36
CA LEU A 6 0.09 10.59 3.34
C LEU A 6 -0.75 11.71 2.70
N ASP A 7 -1.09 12.76 3.46
CA ASP A 7 -1.86 13.91 2.96
C ASP A 7 -1.11 14.75 1.93
N ALA A 8 0.22 14.67 1.94
CA ALA A 8 1.08 15.39 1.02
C ALA A 8 1.17 14.71 -0.35
N ILE A 9 0.82 13.42 -0.46
CA ILE A 9 0.95 12.65 -1.69
C ILE A 9 0.14 13.30 -2.81
N ASN A 10 0.83 13.63 -3.90
CA ASN A 10 0.26 14.21 -5.10
C ASN A 10 1.15 13.93 -6.32
N ASN A 11 0.71 14.42 -7.50
CA ASN A 11 1.41 14.23 -8.78
C ASN A 11 2.57 15.21 -9.02
N GLY A 12 2.96 16.02 -8.04
CA GLY A 12 4.01 17.03 -8.17
C GLY A 12 5.42 16.52 -7.85
N LYS A 13 5.57 15.25 -7.40
CA LYS A 13 6.85 14.64 -7.03
C LYS A 13 6.97 13.24 -7.65
N ASP A 14 8.17 12.90 -8.11
CA ASP A 14 8.45 11.63 -8.80
C ASP A 14 8.55 10.42 -7.86
N SER A 15 8.87 10.63 -6.58
CA SER A 15 9.00 9.54 -5.60
C SER A 15 8.56 9.97 -4.21
N TRP A 16 7.79 9.11 -3.54
CA TRP A 16 7.34 9.30 -2.17
C TRP A 16 7.99 8.28 -1.26
N LYS A 17 8.28 8.66 -0.02
CA LYS A 17 8.76 7.75 1.02
C LYS A 17 7.93 7.93 2.27
N VAL A 18 7.09 6.96 2.60
CA VAL A 18 6.13 7.08 3.71
C VAL A 18 6.40 6.04 4.78
N LYS A 19 6.05 6.37 6.03
CA LYS A 19 6.08 5.46 7.17
C LYS A 19 4.66 5.19 7.63
N VAL A 20 4.18 3.98 7.41
CA VAL A 20 2.75 3.66 7.54
C VAL A 20 2.52 2.33 8.23
N ARG A 21 1.42 2.23 8.97
CA ARG A 21 0.88 0.95 9.46
C ARG A 21 -0.10 0.39 8.43
N VAL A 22 -0.03 -0.91 8.18
CA VAL A 22 -1.05 -1.63 7.42
C VAL A 22 -2.21 -1.94 8.37
N ILE A 23 -3.37 -1.33 8.14
CA ILE A 23 -4.56 -1.49 9.00
C ILE A 23 -5.41 -2.67 8.56
N SER A 24 -5.54 -2.89 7.26
CA SER A 24 -6.24 -4.03 6.68
C SER A 24 -5.54 -4.48 5.42
N LEU A 25 -5.53 -5.80 5.16
CA LEU A 25 -4.89 -6.40 3.99
C LEU A 25 -5.79 -7.50 3.40
N TRP A 26 -6.15 -7.42 2.12
CA TRP A 26 -7.06 -8.40 1.50
C TRP A 26 -6.76 -8.66 0.02
N ASP A 27 -7.04 -9.88 -0.44
CA ASP A 27 -6.97 -10.23 -1.85
C ASP A 27 -8.25 -9.77 -2.56
N VAL A 28 -8.09 -9.04 -3.68
CA VAL A 28 -9.19 -8.72 -4.59
C VAL A 28 -9.20 -9.75 -5.69
N VAL A 29 -10.32 -10.45 -5.86
CA VAL A 29 -10.48 -11.50 -6.87
C VAL A 29 -11.63 -11.18 -7.82
N ASN A 30 -11.49 -11.62 -9.07
CA ASN A 30 -12.58 -11.59 -10.04
C ASN A 30 -13.60 -12.68 -9.68
N LEU A 31 -14.84 -12.27 -9.42
CA LEU A 31 -15.89 -13.19 -8.97
C LEU A 31 -16.32 -14.23 -10.02
N ASN A 32 -16.06 -13.98 -11.31
CA ASN A 32 -16.47 -14.89 -12.38
C ASN A 32 -15.53 -16.08 -12.56
N ASN A 33 -14.22 -15.89 -12.33
CA ASN A 33 -13.19 -16.90 -12.57
C ASN A 33 -12.25 -17.14 -11.37
N ASN A 34 -12.50 -16.48 -10.24
CA ASN A 34 -11.71 -16.51 -9.01
C ASN A 34 -10.24 -16.10 -9.19
N GLU A 35 -9.95 -15.32 -10.24
CA GLU A 35 -8.59 -14.86 -10.55
C GLU A 35 -8.21 -13.66 -9.69
N LEU A 36 -7.02 -13.68 -9.09
CA LEU A 36 -6.47 -12.56 -8.34
C LEU A 36 -6.29 -11.32 -9.23
N ILE A 37 -6.82 -10.18 -8.78
CA ILE A 37 -6.71 -8.85 -9.41
C ILE A 37 -5.60 -8.04 -8.73
N SER A 38 -5.60 -8.00 -7.40
CA SER A 38 -4.64 -7.25 -6.61
C SER A 38 -4.62 -7.71 -5.16
N LEU A 39 -3.57 -7.31 -4.44
CA LEU A 39 -3.53 -7.32 -2.98
C LEU A 39 -3.73 -5.88 -2.52
N ASP A 40 -4.85 -5.62 -1.87
CA ASP A 40 -5.28 -4.29 -1.46
C ASP A 40 -5.03 -4.09 0.03
N MET A 41 -4.78 -2.84 0.43
CA MET A 41 -4.53 -2.49 1.81
C MET A 41 -4.99 -1.07 2.17
N THR A 42 -5.26 -0.87 3.45
CA THR A 42 -5.44 0.46 4.04
C THR A 42 -4.18 0.83 4.83
N LEU A 43 -3.59 1.99 4.51
CA LEU A 43 -2.39 2.51 5.15
C LEU A 43 -2.74 3.67 6.07
N LEU A 44 -2.16 3.69 7.27
CA LEU A 44 -2.32 4.75 8.27
C LEU A 44 -0.96 5.36 8.60
N ASP A 45 -0.85 6.69 8.53
CA ASP A 45 0.33 7.41 8.99
C ASP A 45 0.21 7.91 10.44
N GLU A 46 1.23 8.61 10.92
CA GLU A 46 1.27 9.14 12.29
C GLU A 46 0.35 10.33 12.54
N GLN A 47 -0.16 10.99 11.50
CA GLN A 47 -1.14 12.07 11.63
C GLN A 47 -2.58 11.55 11.68
N GLY A 48 -2.78 10.25 11.46
CA GLY A 48 -4.11 9.65 11.39
C GLY A 48 -4.69 9.64 9.99
N THR A 49 -3.93 10.05 8.97
CA THR A 49 -4.37 10.01 7.57
C THR A 49 -4.42 8.56 7.11
N MET A 50 -5.52 8.18 6.47
CA MET A 50 -5.68 6.85 5.88
C MET A 50 -5.80 6.95 4.36
N ILE A 51 -5.05 6.11 3.66
CA ILE A 51 -5.20 5.95 2.21
C ILE A 51 -5.39 4.48 1.85
N HIS A 52 -6.02 4.26 0.71
CA HIS A 52 -6.08 2.95 0.07
C HIS A 52 -4.87 2.77 -0.85
N ALA A 53 -4.24 1.60 -0.80
CA ALA A 53 -3.12 1.22 -1.67
C ALA A 53 -3.33 -0.19 -2.21
N LYS A 54 -2.71 -0.50 -3.35
CA LYS A 54 -2.79 -1.83 -3.96
C LYS A 54 -1.46 -2.27 -4.56
N VAL A 55 -1.20 -3.57 -4.46
CA VAL A 55 -0.17 -4.27 -5.21
C VAL A 55 -0.83 -4.98 -6.37
N MET A 56 -0.41 -4.66 -7.59
CA MET A 56 -0.95 -5.26 -8.81
C MET A 56 -0.65 -6.76 -8.88
N LYS A 57 -1.55 -7.56 -9.46
CA LYS A 57 -1.45 -9.04 -9.60
C LYS A 57 -0.03 -9.56 -9.87
N HIS A 58 0.65 -8.99 -10.86
CA HIS A 58 1.98 -9.45 -11.30
C HIS A 58 3.09 -9.25 -10.25
N MET A 59 2.86 -8.42 -9.23
CA MET A 59 3.78 -8.18 -8.12
C MET A 59 3.34 -8.85 -6.82
N VAL A 60 2.10 -9.36 -6.72
CA VAL A 60 1.56 -9.88 -5.44
C VAL A 60 2.44 -10.99 -4.87
N ASN A 61 2.94 -11.91 -5.70
CA ASN A 61 3.80 -12.99 -5.23
C ASN A 61 5.10 -12.50 -4.55
N ASN A 62 5.59 -11.32 -4.93
CA ASN A 62 6.80 -10.73 -4.34
C ASN A 62 6.50 -10.00 -3.02
N PHE A 63 5.33 -9.36 -2.90
CA PHE A 63 5.01 -8.49 -1.77
C PHE A 63 4.14 -9.14 -0.69
N ARG A 64 3.24 -10.06 -1.05
CA ARG A 64 2.36 -10.73 -0.08
C ARG A 64 3.10 -11.40 1.09
N PRO A 65 4.26 -12.08 0.91
CA PRO A 65 5.00 -12.62 2.06
C PRO A 65 5.72 -11.56 2.90
N LEU A 66 5.83 -10.32 2.40
CA LEU A 66 6.54 -9.22 3.06
C LEU A 66 5.60 -8.28 3.84
N ILE A 67 4.30 -8.31 3.54
CA ILE A 67 3.31 -7.39 4.08
C ILE A 67 2.35 -8.16 4.97
N GLN A 68 2.27 -7.70 6.22
CA GLN A 68 1.38 -8.23 7.24
C GLN A 68 0.59 -7.09 7.88
N GLU A 69 -0.69 -7.35 8.12
CA GLU A 69 -1.60 -6.47 8.85
C GLU A 69 -1.09 -6.18 10.28
N GLY A 70 -1.29 -4.96 10.75
CA GLY A 70 -0.88 -4.47 12.06
C GLY A 70 0.56 -3.98 12.15
N LEU A 71 1.43 -4.32 11.18
CA LEU A 71 2.84 -3.92 11.18
C LEU A 71 3.08 -2.57 10.48
N VAL A 72 4.21 -1.94 10.81
CA VAL A 72 4.64 -0.64 10.28
C VAL A 72 5.78 -0.84 9.29
N TYR A 73 5.68 -0.18 8.13
CA TYR A 73 6.63 -0.28 7.03
C TYR A 73 7.10 1.09 6.57
N MET A 74 8.32 1.12 6.06
CA MET A 74 8.77 2.18 5.15
C MET A 74 8.39 1.75 3.73
N MET A 75 7.54 2.52 3.07
CA MET A 75 7.13 2.28 1.68
C MET A 75 7.64 3.41 0.78
N GLU A 76 8.21 3.05 -0.35
CA GLU A 76 8.77 4.00 -1.31
C GLU A 76 8.60 3.52 -2.75
N ASN A 77 8.78 4.42 -3.71
CA ASN A 77 8.76 4.13 -5.15
C ASN A 77 7.41 3.56 -5.66
N PHE A 78 6.30 4.05 -5.12
CA PHE A 78 4.95 3.74 -5.58
C PHE A 78 4.36 4.90 -6.41
N LYS A 79 3.34 4.58 -7.21
CA LYS A 79 2.59 5.55 -8.03
C LYS A 79 1.28 5.91 -7.34
N TYR A 80 0.87 7.17 -7.47
CA TYR A 80 -0.48 7.66 -7.15
C TYR A 80 -1.47 7.23 -8.24
#